data_AF-A0A7X6TGL0-F1
#
_entry.id   AF-A0A7X6TGL0-F1
#
_cell.length_a   1.000
_cell.length_b   1.000
_cell.length_c   1.000
_cell.angle_alpha   90.00
_cell.angle_beta   90.00
_cell.angle_gamma   90.00
#
_symmetry.space_group_name_H-M   'P 1'
#
loop_
_entity.id
_entity.type
_entity.pdbx_description
1 polymer ?
#
loop_
_entity_poly.entity_id
_entity_poly.type
_entity_poly.pdbx_seq_one_letter_code
_entity_poly.pdbx_strand_id
1 'polypeptide(L)'
;SHRLILDLGTGREDHAELARTERLAEDLRLLYVAVTRAKCCCLFSWGRVNGMEAGGFARLLHNGVLPETDADLAAGLEQLNATGPILTLRPCASAEGATRPAPPISGTRLQPLVFRGRIDTRWSMTSYSRLIADLPAERERDDEPEDVAAPAAPEDFADIRTFPRGPDAGTCLHTLLERLDGQRPATAQPDLIAETLARAGIDARWQPATAAWLDAVRAVPLPGSCALADVGEHDRINELAFLFPLEQVSRHRLSSLLTTAGLRPLPTAEGRLQGLMKGFVDLVFRCDGRFYLVDYKSNLLGPDLTHYGPEGLAACMDDHHYHLQYLIYTLAVHRYLQARLPGYSYAAHFGGAYYLFLRAMHPEHPAGTGVYHAHPDEGLIMALDSCCRGREAQ
;
A
#
# COMPACT_ATOMS: atom_id res chain seq x y z
N SER A 1 -10.65 4.52 -23.68
CA SER A 1 -9.30 4.37 -23.10
C SER A 1 -8.98 5.67 -22.37
N HIS A 2 -9.02 5.67 -21.04
CA HIS A 2 -8.74 6.86 -20.22
C HIS A 2 -7.27 6.84 -19.80
N ARG A 3 -6.40 7.41 -20.64
CA ARG A 3 -4.98 7.61 -20.33
C ARG A 3 -4.86 8.91 -19.53
N LEU A 4 -4.24 8.86 -18.35
CA LEU A 4 -3.93 10.05 -17.55
C LEU A 4 -2.88 10.89 -18.29
N ILE A 5 -3.17 12.18 -18.50
CA ILE A 5 -2.27 13.11 -19.22
C ILE A 5 -2.00 14.31 -18.31
N LEU A 6 -0.73 14.59 -18.03
CA LEU A 6 -0.31 15.85 -17.41
C LEU A 6 0.12 16.81 -18.51
N ASP A 7 -0.72 17.80 -18.81
CA ASP A 7 -0.43 18.85 -19.78
C ASP A 7 0.12 20.10 -19.07
N LEU A 8 1.36 20.47 -19.39
CA LEU A 8 2.04 21.64 -18.82
C LEU A 8 2.01 22.87 -19.76
N GLY A 9 0.96 23.01 -20.57
CA GLY A 9 0.74 24.17 -21.42
C GLY A 9 1.07 23.94 -22.90
N THR A 10 0.66 22.79 -23.45
CA THR A 10 0.88 22.46 -24.88
C THR A 10 0.04 23.30 -25.85
N GLY A 11 -0.84 24.16 -25.35
CA GLY A 11 -1.74 24.99 -26.15
C GLY A 11 -2.90 24.21 -26.79
N ARG A 12 -3.06 22.92 -26.47
CA ARG A 12 -4.19 22.11 -26.94
C ARG A 12 -5.46 22.43 -26.16
N GLU A 13 -6.44 23.02 -26.83
CA GLU A 13 -7.73 23.40 -26.25
C GLU A 13 -8.51 22.19 -25.70
N ASP A 14 -8.44 21.04 -26.37
CA ASP A 14 -9.12 19.81 -25.95
C ASP A 14 -8.66 19.33 -24.56
N HIS A 15 -7.36 19.44 -24.27
CA HIS A 15 -6.80 19.09 -22.96
C HIS A 15 -7.23 20.09 -21.88
N ALA A 16 -7.32 21.37 -22.22
CA ALA A 16 -7.80 22.40 -21.31
C ALA A 16 -9.29 22.23 -20.96
N GLU A 17 -10.12 21.79 -21.92
CA GLU A 17 -11.54 21.47 -21.68
C GLU A 17 -11.69 20.21 -20.81
N LEU A 18 -10.91 19.16 -21.07
CA LEU A 18 -10.92 17.95 -20.24
C LEU A 18 -10.48 18.28 -18.80
N ALA A 19 -9.40 19.03 -18.63
CA ALA A 19 -8.92 19.46 -17.32
C ALA A 19 -9.92 20.36 -16.57
N ARG A 20 -10.69 21.20 -17.29
CA ARG A 20 -11.81 21.96 -16.70
C ARG A 20 -12.91 21.04 -16.20
N THR A 21 -13.24 19.99 -16.96
CA THR A 21 -14.24 18.98 -16.58
C THR A 21 -13.79 18.19 -15.35
N GLU A 22 -12.53 17.75 -15.30
CA GLU A 22 -11.96 17.04 -14.15
C GLU A 22 -11.92 17.91 -12.89
N ARG A 23 -11.51 19.18 -13.04
CA ARG A 23 -11.50 20.15 -11.94
C ARG A 23 -12.90 20.40 -11.39
N LEU A 24 -13.88 20.55 -12.27
CA LEU A 24 -15.28 20.70 -11.89
C LEU A 24 -15.82 19.46 -11.15
N ALA A 25 -15.43 18.26 -11.59
CA ALA A 25 -15.79 17.02 -10.91
C ALA A 25 -15.21 16.97 -9.48
N GLU A 26 -13.96 17.41 -9.31
CA GLU A 26 -13.34 17.52 -8.00
C GLU A 26 -14.02 18.59 -7.12
N ASP A 27 -14.36 19.76 -7.68
CA ASP A 27 -15.07 20.82 -6.96
C ASP A 27 -16.46 20.35 -6.48
N LEU A 28 -17.16 19.54 -7.28
CA LEU A 28 -18.42 18.90 -6.88
C LEU A 28 -18.21 17.87 -5.76
N ARG A 29 -17.13 17.09 -5.80
CA ARG A 29 -16.78 16.13 -4.74
C ARG A 29 -16.45 16.85 -3.43
N LEU A 30 -15.67 17.93 -3.48
CA LEU A 30 -15.35 18.76 -2.32
C LEU A 30 -16.60 19.41 -1.74
N LEU A 31 -17.50 19.91 -2.59
CA LEU A 31 -18.80 20.42 -2.17
C LEU A 31 -19.59 19.36 -1.42
N TYR A 32 -19.72 18.15 -1.99
CA TYR A 32 -20.40 17.03 -1.35
C TYR A 32 -19.84 16.75 0.05
N VAL A 33 -18.51 16.67 0.18
CA VAL A 33 -17.85 16.44 1.48
C VAL A 33 -18.16 17.59 2.45
N ALA A 34 -18.09 18.84 2.00
CA ALA A 34 -18.31 20.02 2.85
C ALA A 34 -19.73 20.04 3.42
N VAL A 35 -20.75 19.77 2.59
CA VAL A 35 -22.16 19.83 3.03
C VAL A 35 -22.61 18.60 3.80
N THR A 36 -22.02 17.42 3.56
CA THR A 36 -22.43 16.17 4.21
C THR A 36 -21.68 15.85 5.51
N ARG A 37 -20.50 16.45 5.73
CA ARG A 37 -19.68 16.17 6.92
C ARG A 37 -20.12 16.94 8.17
N ALA A 38 -20.92 18.00 8.01
CA ALA A 38 -21.44 18.77 9.12
C ALA A 38 -22.42 17.93 9.96
N LYS A 39 -22.13 17.76 11.26
CA LYS A 39 -22.98 16.97 12.18
C LYS A 39 -24.09 17.77 12.85
N CYS A 40 -23.90 19.08 13.03
CA CYS A 40 -24.83 19.91 13.82
C CYS A 40 -25.48 21.04 13.00
N CYS A 41 -24.69 21.76 12.19
CA CYS A 41 -25.18 22.85 11.35
C CYS A 41 -24.17 23.13 10.23
N CYS A 42 -24.65 23.39 9.01
CA CYS A 42 -23.85 23.85 7.89
C CYS A 42 -24.33 25.22 7.45
N LEU A 43 -23.47 26.23 7.59
CA LEU A 43 -23.73 27.60 7.15
C LEU A 43 -22.80 27.91 5.99
N PHE A 44 -23.36 28.36 4.87
CA PHE A 44 -22.60 28.86 3.74
C PHE A 44 -23.29 30.09 3.16
N SER A 45 -22.51 30.98 2.56
CA SER A 45 -23.01 32.17 1.87
C SER A 45 -23.02 31.90 0.37
N TRP A 46 -24.15 32.18 -0.27
CA TRP A 46 -24.31 32.05 -1.72
C TRP A 46 -24.83 33.37 -2.29
N GLY A 47 -24.26 33.79 -3.44
CA GLY A 47 -24.58 35.06 -4.08
C GLY A 47 -23.78 35.27 -5.35
N ARG A 48 -24.07 36.34 -6.07
CA ARG A 48 -23.34 36.74 -7.28
C ARG A 48 -21.97 37.29 -6.92
N VAL A 49 -20.98 36.41 -6.94
CA VAL A 49 -19.57 36.75 -6.70
C VAL A 49 -18.74 36.44 -7.94
N ASN A 50 -17.67 37.20 -8.16
CA ASN A 50 -16.78 36.97 -9.30
C ASN A 50 -16.20 35.54 -9.23
N GLY A 51 -16.24 34.81 -10.35
CA GLY A 51 -15.72 33.44 -10.43
C GLY A 51 -16.68 32.36 -9.94
N MET A 52 -17.93 32.70 -9.61
CA MET A 52 -18.92 31.70 -9.14
C MET A 52 -19.21 30.61 -10.18
N GLU A 53 -19.08 30.90 -11.48
CA GLU A 53 -19.29 29.99 -12.60
C GLU A 53 -18.44 28.72 -12.54
N ALA A 54 -17.25 28.83 -11.95
CA ALA A 54 -16.32 27.73 -11.81
C ALA A 54 -16.61 26.86 -10.58
N GLY A 55 -17.49 27.29 -9.67
CA GLY A 55 -17.76 26.59 -8.42
C GLY A 55 -18.78 25.46 -8.56
N GLY A 56 -18.57 24.37 -7.80
CA GLY A 56 -19.48 23.23 -7.78
C GLY A 56 -20.93 23.58 -7.44
N PHE A 57 -21.18 24.59 -6.59
CA PHE A 57 -22.54 25.04 -6.26
C PHE A 57 -23.27 25.67 -7.47
N ALA A 58 -22.58 26.47 -8.29
CA ALA A 58 -23.21 27.07 -9.48
C ALA A 58 -23.57 26.01 -10.51
N ARG A 59 -22.70 24.99 -10.67
CA ARG A 59 -22.98 23.86 -11.55
C ARG A 59 -24.16 23.03 -11.05
N LEU A 60 -24.24 22.77 -9.75
CA LEU A 60 -25.30 21.97 -9.15
C LEU A 60 -26.67 22.68 -9.18
N LEU A 61 -26.70 23.97 -8.85
CA LEU A 61 -27.95 24.73 -8.71
C LEU A 61 -28.47 25.28 -10.03
N HIS A 62 -27.58 25.66 -10.94
CA HIS A 62 -27.96 26.39 -12.15
C HIS A 62 -27.57 25.68 -13.44
N ASN A 63 -27.05 24.45 -13.35
CA ASN A 63 -26.66 23.62 -14.49
C ASN A 63 -25.73 24.33 -15.49
N GLY A 64 -24.86 25.22 -14.99
CA GLY A 64 -23.92 26.00 -15.82
C GLY A 64 -24.49 27.28 -16.43
N VAL A 65 -25.76 27.61 -16.20
CA VAL A 65 -26.34 28.91 -16.57
C VAL A 65 -26.18 29.86 -15.39
N LEU A 66 -25.52 31.00 -15.57
CA LEU A 66 -25.34 31.94 -14.47
C LEU A 66 -26.64 32.70 -14.18
N PRO A 67 -27.05 32.85 -12.91
CA PRO A 67 -28.17 33.70 -12.56
C PRO A 67 -27.83 35.18 -12.81
N GLU A 68 -28.73 35.89 -13.49
CA GLU A 68 -28.54 37.30 -13.86
C GLU A 68 -29.01 38.26 -12.78
N THR A 69 -29.88 37.81 -11.88
CA THR A 69 -30.44 38.59 -10.77
C THR A 69 -30.38 37.82 -9.45
N ASP A 70 -30.48 38.55 -8.34
CA ASP A 70 -30.60 37.93 -7.01
C ASP A 70 -31.92 37.16 -6.86
N ALA A 71 -32.94 37.50 -7.66
CA ALA A 71 -34.19 36.76 -7.74
C ALA A 71 -33.98 35.38 -8.37
N ASP A 72 -33.16 35.26 -9.44
CA ASP A 72 -32.84 33.97 -10.07
C ASP A 72 -32.05 33.06 -9.13
N LEU A 73 -31.15 33.64 -8.33
CA LEU A 73 -30.44 32.94 -7.27
C LEU A 73 -31.38 32.38 -6.21
N ALA A 74 -32.28 33.23 -5.70
CA ALA A 74 -33.25 32.86 -4.69
C ALA A 74 -34.18 31.75 -5.22
N ALA A 75 -34.67 31.89 -6.45
CA ALA A 75 -35.53 30.89 -7.09
C ALA A 75 -34.86 29.51 -7.20
N GLY A 76 -33.57 29.45 -7.58
CA GLY A 76 -32.83 28.19 -7.64
C GLY A 76 -32.65 27.52 -6.27
N LEU A 77 -32.45 28.32 -5.22
CA LEU A 77 -32.36 27.82 -3.85
C LEU A 77 -33.73 27.39 -3.28
N GLU A 78 -34.80 28.13 -3.61
CA GLU A 78 -36.17 27.79 -3.24
C GLU A 78 -36.64 26.49 -3.93
N GLN A 79 -36.22 26.26 -5.17
CA GLN A 79 -36.53 25.02 -5.89
C GLN A 79 -35.99 23.78 -5.18
N LEU A 80 -34.86 23.87 -4.46
CA LEU A 80 -34.37 22.76 -3.64
C LEU A 80 -35.31 22.41 -2.48
N ASN A 81 -36.11 23.36 -2.01
CA ASN A 81 -37.11 23.13 -0.97
C ASN A 81 -38.45 22.60 -1.53
N ALA A 82 -38.59 22.43 -2.85
CA ALA A 82 -39.85 22.04 -3.48
C ALA A 82 -40.35 20.64 -3.05
N THR A 83 -39.43 19.74 -2.70
CA THR A 83 -39.74 18.38 -2.22
C THR A 83 -39.77 18.26 -0.69
N GLY A 84 -39.53 19.36 0.03
CA GLY A 84 -39.46 19.44 1.50
C GLY A 84 -38.41 20.47 1.96
N PRO A 85 -38.48 20.98 3.19
CA PRO A 85 -37.54 22.00 3.67
C PRO A 85 -36.15 21.40 3.95
N ILE A 86 -35.22 21.56 2.99
CA ILE A 86 -33.80 21.13 3.10
C ILE A 86 -32.92 22.30 3.54
N LEU A 87 -33.27 23.53 3.16
CA LEU A 87 -32.49 24.74 3.40
C LEU A 87 -33.32 25.81 4.12
N THR A 88 -32.70 26.52 5.06
CA THR A 88 -33.26 27.77 5.62
C THR A 88 -32.55 28.94 4.96
N LEU A 89 -33.25 29.66 4.09
CA LEU A 89 -32.71 30.84 3.41
C LEU A 89 -32.80 32.06 4.32
N ARG A 90 -31.69 32.77 4.47
CA ARG A 90 -31.63 34.05 5.18
C ARG A 90 -31.08 35.09 4.22
N PRO A 91 -31.86 36.11 3.82
CA PRO A 91 -31.34 37.21 3.04
C PRO A 91 -30.14 37.82 3.76
N CYS A 92 -29.03 38.00 3.04
CA CYS A 92 -27.95 38.81 3.55
C CYS A 92 -28.50 40.24 3.66
N ALA A 93 -28.56 40.80 4.87
CA ALA A 93 -29.10 42.14 5.04
C ALA A 93 -28.30 43.12 4.16
N SER A 94 -28.98 43.96 3.39
CA SER A 94 -28.40 45.15 2.76
C SER A 94 -28.12 46.20 3.83
N ALA A 95 -27.46 45.81 4.92
CA ALA A 95 -26.78 46.79 5.71
C ALA A 95 -25.70 47.34 4.76
N GLU A 96 -25.80 48.61 4.39
CA GLU A 96 -24.61 49.46 4.36
C GLU A 96 -23.99 49.32 5.75
N GLY A 97 -23.28 48.19 5.94
CA GLY A 97 -22.59 47.92 7.16
C GLY A 97 -21.63 49.08 7.26
N ALA A 98 -21.82 49.92 8.27
CA ALA A 98 -20.81 50.85 8.71
C ALA A 98 -19.51 50.08 8.61
N THR A 99 -18.66 50.50 7.66
CA THR A 99 -17.39 49.88 7.30
C THR A 99 -16.86 49.22 8.53
N ARG A 100 -16.76 47.87 8.55
CA ARG A 100 -16.29 47.11 9.72
C ARG A 100 -15.18 47.95 10.32
N PRO A 101 -15.36 48.58 11.50
CA PRO A 101 -14.42 49.60 11.95
C PRO A 101 -13.08 48.92 11.85
N ALA A 102 -12.20 49.50 11.03
CA ALA A 102 -10.89 48.93 10.83
C ALA A 102 -10.39 48.66 12.23
N PRO A 103 -10.04 47.39 12.58
CA PRO A 103 -9.55 47.11 13.92
C PRO A 103 -8.49 48.18 14.17
N PRO A 104 -8.58 48.93 15.29
CA PRO A 104 -7.70 50.07 15.51
C PRO A 104 -6.30 49.60 15.15
N ILE A 105 -5.68 50.29 14.18
CA ILE A 105 -4.32 49.96 13.74
C ILE A 105 -3.46 50.24 14.95
N SER A 106 -3.36 49.25 15.84
CA SER A 106 -2.41 49.27 16.90
C SER A 106 -1.08 49.28 16.17
N GLY A 107 -0.21 50.26 16.44
CA GLY A 107 1.13 50.35 15.86
C GLY A 107 2.03 49.15 16.21
N THR A 108 1.45 48.10 16.81
CA THR A 108 2.06 46.80 17.01
C THR A 108 2.33 46.18 15.64
N ARG A 109 3.58 46.32 15.20
CA ARG A 109 4.14 45.57 14.08
C ARG A 109 3.97 44.08 14.37
N LEU A 110 3.01 43.44 13.70
CA LEU A 110 2.82 42.00 13.80
C LEU A 110 4.10 41.30 13.35
N GLN A 111 4.59 40.37 14.15
CA GLN A 111 5.70 39.49 13.80
C GLN A 111 5.20 38.04 13.80
N PRO A 112 5.67 37.20 12.88
CA PRO A 112 5.37 35.78 12.93
C PRO A 112 5.79 35.22 14.28
N LEU A 113 4.93 34.39 14.88
CA LEU A 113 5.25 33.74 16.13
C LEU A 113 6.45 32.81 15.90
N VAL A 114 7.58 33.09 16.53
CA VAL A 114 8.76 32.23 16.44
C VAL A 114 8.49 31.00 17.29
N PHE A 115 8.41 29.83 16.65
CA PHE A 115 8.34 28.56 17.37
C PHE A 115 9.64 28.36 18.16
N ARG A 116 9.55 28.43 19.49
CA ARG A 116 10.67 28.19 20.44
C ARG A 116 10.63 26.79 21.05
N GLY A 117 9.67 25.97 20.65
CA GLY A 117 9.56 24.59 21.11
C GLY A 117 10.61 23.69 20.46
N ARG A 118 10.67 22.43 20.91
CA ARG A 118 11.44 21.37 20.25
C ARG A 118 10.47 20.33 19.72
N ILE A 119 10.53 20.06 18.41
CA ILE A 119 9.81 18.92 17.81
C ILE A 119 10.67 17.68 18.06
N ASP A 120 10.10 16.67 18.69
CA ASP A 120 10.80 15.39 18.84
C ASP A 120 10.77 14.65 17.50
N THR A 121 11.89 14.69 16.79
CA THR A 121 12.08 14.00 15.51
C THR A 121 12.59 12.57 15.66
N ARG A 122 12.79 12.09 16.91
CA ARG A 122 13.34 10.75 17.17
C ARG A 122 12.28 9.67 17.03
N TRP A 123 11.01 9.98 17.34
CA TRP A 123 9.90 9.06 17.15
C TRP A 123 9.51 8.99 15.67
N SER A 124 9.50 7.79 15.12
CA SER A 124 9.14 7.55 13.73
C SER A 124 8.40 6.22 13.57
N MET A 125 7.55 6.17 12.54
CA MET A 125 7.02 4.92 12.03
C MET A 125 7.95 4.42 10.93
N THR A 126 8.50 3.23 11.13
CA THR A 126 9.52 2.60 10.28
C THR A 126 8.98 1.29 9.72
N SER A 127 9.48 0.90 8.56
CA SER A 127 9.21 -0.39 7.92
C SER A 127 10.54 -1.02 7.52
N TYR A 128 10.50 -2.30 7.12
CA TYR A 128 11.63 -2.99 6.52
C TYR A 128 12.31 -2.15 5.41
N SER A 129 11.54 -1.70 4.40
CA SER A 129 12.08 -0.92 3.28
C SER A 129 12.76 0.38 3.73
N ARG A 130 12.27 1.02 4.80
CA ARG A 130 12.88 2.23 5.35
C ARG A 130 14.21 1.94 6.08
N LEU A 131 14.42 0.73 6.59
CA LEU A 131 15.70 0.34 7.21
C LEU A 131 16.81 0.16 6.17
N ILE A 132 16.45 -0.25 4.96
CA ILE A 132 17.39 -0.52 3.86
C ILE A 132 17.54 0.64 2.87
N ALA A 133 16.66 1.65 2.93
CA ALA A 133 16.61 2.80 2.00
C ALA A 133 17.87 3.69 1.92
N ASP A 134 18.87 3.50 2.79
CA ASP A 134 20.18 4.19 2.69
C ASP A 134 21.09 3.55 1.62
N LEU A 135 20.67 2.48 0.95
CA LEU A 135 21.35 1.88 -0.20
C LEU A 135 21.17 2.75 -1.46
N PRO A 136 22.21 2.90 -2.31
CA PRO A 136 22.04 3.49 -3.63
C PRO A 136 21.15 2.55 -4.46
N ALA A 137 19.96 3.05 -4.82
CA ALA A 137 18.89 2.44 -5.59
C ALA A 137 17.81 1.66 -4.79
N GLU A 138 16.57 1.88 -5.25
CA GLU A 138 15.34 1.12 -4.99
C GLU A 138 14.52 1.49 -3.75
N ARG A 139 13.71 2.54 -3.94
CA ARG A 139 12.46 2.72 -3.21
C ARG A 139 11.50 1.58 -3.60
N GLU A 140 11.44 0.51 -2.83
CA GLU A 140 10.34 -0.45 -2.99
C GLU A 140 9.04 0.09 -2.38
N ARG A 141 8.12 0.49 -3.27
CA ARG A 141 6.99 -0.39 -3.60
C ARG A 141 7.47 -1.23 -4.80
N ASP A 142 7.70 -2.51 -4.54
CA ASP A 142 8.10 -3.63 -5.43
C ASP A 142 8.77 -3.38 -6.79
N ASP A 143 9.90 -4.07 -6.95
CA ASP A 143 10.51 -4.60 -8.17
C ASP A 143 11.04 -3.61 -9.25
N GLU A 144 12.35 -3.35 -9.14
CA GLU A 144 13.35 -2.98 -10.16
C GLU A 144 13.40 -1.51 -10.68
N PRO A 145 14.58 -1.03 -11.13
CA PRO A 145 14.74 0.29 -11.72
C PRO A 145 14.19 0.33 -13.16
N GLU A 146 13.62 1.47 -13.53
CA GLU A 146 12.93 1.73 -14.81
C GLU A 146 13.77 1.60 -16.11
N ASP A 147 14.98 1.06 -16.11
CA ASP A 147 15.95 1.26 -17.22
C ASP A 147 16.27 0.03 -18.09
N VAL A 148 15.25 -0.77 -18.38
CA VAL A 148 15.24 -1.62 -19.57
C VAL A 148 13.92 -1.42 -20.29
N ALA A 149 14.00 -0.77 -21.46
CA ALA A 149 12.88 -0.59 -22.38
C ALA A 149 12.02 -1.85 -22.43
N ALA A 150 10.77 -1.75 -21.96
CA ALA A 150 9.80 -2.82 -22.07
C ALA A 150 9.81 -3.31 -23.53
N PRO A 151 10.09 -4.60 -23.80
CA PRO A 151 9.97 -5.11 -25.15
C PRO A 151 8.54 -4.85 -25.65
N ALA A 152 8.40 -4.71 -26.97
CA ALA A 152 7.11 -4.56 -27.63
C ALA A 152 6.08 -5.54 -27.05
N ALA A 153 4.83 -5.08 -26.90
CA ALA A 153 3.74 -5.82 -26.27
C ALA A 153 3.83 -7.33 -26.62
N PRO A 154 3.89 -8.23 -25.62
CA PRO A 154 4.14 -9.64 -25.87
C PRO A 154 3.11 -10.18 -26.86
N GLU A 155 3.57 -10.88 -27.90
CA GLU A 155 2.68 -11.59 -28.83
C GLU A 155 2.19 -12.91 -28.21
N ASP A 156 2.90 -13.43 -27.20
CA ASP A 156 2.58 -14.66 -26.47
C ASP A 156 2.07 -14.35 -25.05
N PHE A 157 0.78 -14.57 -24.86
CA PHE A 157 0.05 -14.42 -23.58
C PHE A 157 -0.05 -15.73 -22.80
N ALA A 158 0.60 -16.81 -23.26
CA ALA A 158 0.59 -18.12 -22.61
C ALA A 158 1.87 -18.37 -21.80
N ASP A 159 3.02 -17.79 -22.19
CA ASP A 159 4.28 -17.96 -21.47
C ASP A 159 4.39 -16.98 -20.29
N ILE A 160 4.28 -17.48 -19.06
CA ILE A 160 4.33 -16.63 -17.87
C ILE A 160 5.65 -15.87 -17.67
N ARG A 161 6.74 -16.30 -18.33
CA ARG A 161 8.01 -15.58 -18.30
C ARG A 161 7.92 -14.22 -19.01
N THR A 162 6.97 -14.06 -19.92
CA THR A 162 6.68 -12.78 -20.59
C THR A 162 5.59 -11.97 -19.89
N PHE A 163 5.04 -12.45 -18.76
CA PHE A 163 4.10 -11.69 -17.94
C PHE A 163 4.72 -10.34 -17.54
N PRO A 164 3.95 -9.23 -17.58
CA PRO A 164 4.46 -7.88 -17.29
C PRO A 164 5.30 -7.81 -16.02
N ARG A 165 6.22 -6.85 -16.00
CA ARG A 165 7.17 -6.63 -14.91
C ARG A 165 6.90 -5.30 -14.23
N GLY A 166 7.47 -5.14 -13.05
CA GLY A 166 7.43 -3.91 -12.26
C GLY A 166 6.36 -3.91 -11.17
N PRO A 167 6.29 -2.80 -10.40
CA PRO A 167 5.51 -2.72 -9.17
C PRO A 167 4.03 -3.03 -9.34
N ASP A 168 3.42 -2.58 -10.43
CA ASP A 168 1.99 -2.79 -10.70
C ASP A 168 1.68 -4.26 -11.00
N ALA A 169 2.59 -4.95 -11.69
CA ALA A 169 2.44 -6.38 -11.99
C ALA A 169 2.64 -7.22 -10.72
N GLY A 170 3.63 -6.90 -9.89
CA GLY A 170 3.81 -7.51 -8.57
C GLY A 170 2.56 -7.31 -7.69
N THR A 171 2.13 -6.07 -7.52
CA THR A 171 0.92 -5.72 -6.76
C THR A 171 -0.33 -6.46 -7.26
N CYS A 172 -0.46 -6.64 -8.59
CA CYS A 172 -1.54 -7.43 -9.18
C CYS A 172 -1.52 -8.87 -8.66
N LEU A 173 -0.36 -9.53 -8.67
CA LEU A 173 -0.21 -10.91 -8.22
C LEU A 173 -0.46 -11.07 -6.73
N HIS A 174 0.07 -10.16 -5.89
CA HIS A 174 -0.23 -10.18 -4.45
C HIS A 174 -1.73 -10.04 -4.21
N THR A 175 -2.39 -9.10 -4.89
CA THR A 175 -3.85 -8.91 -4.75
C THR A 175 -4.64 -10.15 -5.18
N LEU A 176 -4.19 -10.84 -6.24
CA LEU A 176 -4.82 -12.08 -6.68
C LEU A 176 -4.68 -13.18 -5.62
N LEU A 177 -3.47 -13.39 -5.10
CA LEU A 177 -3.20 -14.40 -4.07
C LEU A 177 -3.92 -14.08 -2.74
N GLU A 178 -4.15 -12.80 -2.44
CA GLU A 178 -4.90 -12.33 -1.28
C GLU A 178 -6.42 -12.57 -1.44
N ARG A 179 -6.98 -12.28 -2.62
CA ARG A 179 -8.44 -12.28 -2.86
C ARG A 179 -9.00 -13.61 -3.35
N LEU A 180 -8.17 -14.48 -3.94
CA LEU A 180 -8.61 -15.78 -4.44
C LEU A 180 -9.11 -16.65 -3.28
N ASP A 181 -10.23 -17.33 -3.50
CA ASP A 181 -10.68 -18.39 -2.60
C ASP A 181 -9.70 -19.57 -2.68
N GLY A 182 -9.05 -19.84 -1.56
CA GLY A 182 -8.00 -20.85 -1.41
C GLY A 182 -8.49 -22.28 -1.58
N GLN A 183 -9.81 -22.52 -1.55
CA GLN A 183 -10.43 -23.84 -1.72
C GLN A 183 -10.96 -24.09 -3.13
N ARG A 184 -10.92 -23.07 -4.00
CA ARG A 184 -11.34 -23.19 -5.40
C ARG A 184 -10.15 -23.00 -6.33
N PRO A 185 -10.14 -23.69 -7.49
CA PRO A 185 -9.20 -23.36 -8.56
C PRO A 185 -9.35 -21.90 -8.98
N ALA A 186 -8.24 -21.22 -9.26
CA ALA A 186 -8.18 -19.87 -9.82
C ALA A 186 -8.84 -19.84 -11.21
N THR A 187 -8.71 -20.92 -11.97
CA THR A 187 -9.45 -21.15 -13.22
C THR A 187 -10.98 -21.12 -13.07
N ALA A 188 -11.51 -21.36 -11.87
CA ALA A 188 -12.94 -21.23 -11.55
C ALA A 188 -13.35 -19.83 -11.06
N GLN A 189 -12.41 -18.88 -11.03
CA GLN A 189 -12.59 -17.50 -10.56
C GLN A 189 -12.18 -16.46 -11.62
N PRO A 190 -12.61 -16.60 -12.90
CA PRO A 190 -12.09 -15.79 -14.00
C PRO A 190 -12.40 -14.30 -13.88
N ASP A 191 -13.56 -13.95 -13.31
CA ASP A 191 -14.00 -12.55 -13.18
C ASP A 191 -13.10 -11.75 -12.24
N LEU A 192 -12.71 -12.35 -11.10
CA LEU A 192 -11.78 -11.73 -10.15
C LEU A 192 -10.41 -11.48 -10.79
N ILE A 193 -9.95 -12.45 -11.59
CA ILE A 193 -8.66 -12.34 -12.29
C ILE A 193 -8.72 -11.24 -13.33
N ALA A 194 -9.76 -11.23 -14.17
CA ALA A 194 -9.95 -10.19 -15.18
C ALA A 194 -10.06 -8.79 -14.57
N GLU A 195 -10.83 -8.62 -13.48
CA GLU A 195 -10.97 -7.36 -12.75
C GLU A 195 -9.62 -6.86 -12.22
N THR A 196 -8.83 -7.76 -11.62
CA THR A 196 -7.56 -7.41 -11.00
C THR A 196 -6.48 -7.09 -12.02
N LEU A 197 -6.43 -7.84 -13.14
CA LEU A 197 -5.56 -7.53 -14.29
C LEU A 197 -5.91 -6.17 -14.90
N ALA A 198 -7.20 -5.91 -15.13
CA ALA A 198 -7.67 -4.66 -15.71
C ALA A 198 -7.31 -3.44 -14.82
N ARG A 199 -7.43 -3.58 -13.50
CA ARG A 199 -7.06 -2.52 -12.54
C ARG A 199 -5.56 -2.24 -12.54
N ALA A 200 -4.73 -3.25 -12.80
CA ALA A 200 -3.28 -3.11 -12.95
C ALA A 200 -2.86 -2.65 -14.37
N GLY A 201 -3.81 -2.42 -15.28
CA GLY A 201 -3.51 -2.06 -16.67
C GLY A 201 -2.92 -3.22 -17.49
N ILE A 202 -3.05 -4.46 -17.03
CA ILE A 202 -2.57 -5.66 -17.73
C ILE A 202 -3.64 -6.15 -18.71
N ASP A 203 -3.20 -6.54 -19.90
CA ASP A 203 -4.09 -7.00 -20.97
C ASP A 203 -4.93 -8.22 -20.55
N ALA A 204 -6.24 -8.16 -20.79
CA ALA A 204 -7.18 -9.22 -20.40
C ALA A 204 -6.87 -10.59 -21.00
N ARG A 205 -6.11 -10.66 -22.10
CA ARG A 205 -5.65 -11.92 -22.70
C ARG A 205 -4.74 -12.74 -21.77
N TRP A 206 -4.15 -12.11 -20.75
CA TRP A 206 -3.39 -12.81 -19.71
C TRP A 206 -4.26 -13.63 -18.75
N GLN A 207 -5.58 -13.42 -18.72
CA GLN A 207 -6.46 -14.04 -17.72
C GLN A 207 -6.33 -15.58 -17.67
N PRO A 208 -6.38 -16.33 -18.79
CA PRO A 208 -6.32 -17.79 -18.74
C PRO A 208 -4.95 -18.30 -18.24
N ALA A 209 -3.86 -17.71 -18.73
CA ALA A 209 -2.51 -18.09 -18.34
C ALA A 209 -2.23 -17.76 -16.87
N THR A 210 -2.69 -16.59 -16.40
CA THR A 210 -2.58 -16.19 -14.99
C THR A 210 -3.35 -17.15 -14.08
N ALA A 211 -4.56 -17.55 -14.48
CA ALA A 211 -5.35 -18.50 -13.71
C ALA A 211 -4.66 -19.87 -13.58
N ALA A 212 -4.19 -20.43 -14.70
CA ALA A 212 -3.47 -21.70 -14.68
C ALA A 212 -2.16 -21.61 -13.90
N TRP A 213 -1.44 -20.50 -14.01
CA TRP A 213 -0.21 -20.25 -13.25
C TRP A 213 -0.46 -20.23 -11.74
N LEU A 214 -1.47 -19.49 -11.27
CA LEU A 214 -1.79 -19.42 -9.84
C LEU A 214 -2.24 -20.77 -9.28
N ASP A 215 -2.97 -21.58 -10.07
CA ASP A 215 -3.30 -22.97 -9.70
C ASP A 215 -2.04 -23.83 -9.58
N ALA A 216 -1.12 -23.72 -10.54
CA ALA A 216 0.15 -24.44 -10.51
C ALA A 216 1.02 -24.05 -9.30
N VAL A 217 1.18 -22.75 -9.02
CA VAL A 217 1.92 -22.23 -7.86
C VAL A 217 1.35 -22.78 -6.56
N ARG A 218 0.02 -22.74 -6.40
CA ARG A 218 -0.64 -23.20 -5.16
C ARG A 218 -0.50 -24.70 -4.93
N ALA A 219 -0.34 -25.48 -6.00
CA ALA A 219 -0.17 -26.93 -5.95
C ALA A 219 1.28 -27.38 -5.67
N VAL A 220 2.27 -26.48 -5.69
CA VAL A 220 3.67 -26.83 -5.40
C VAL A 220 3.81 -27.27 -3.94
N PRO A 221 4.37 -28.47 -3.66
CA PRO A 221 4.65 -28.91 -2.30
C PRO A 221 5.70 -28.03 -1.62
N LEU A 222 5.41 -27.57 -0.39
CA LEU A 222 6.34 -26.75 0.38
C LEU A 222 7.19 -27.62 1.32
N PRO A 223 8.53 -27.41 1.40
CA PRO A 223 9.40 -28.22 2.25
C PRO A 223 8.99 -28.17 3.72
N GLY A 224 8.60 -29.31 4.29
CA GLY A 224 8.19 -29.43 5.70
C GLY A 224 6.75 -29.00 6.01
N SER A 225 5.92 -28.75 4.99
CA SER A 225 4.53 -28.30 5.13
C SER A 225 3.63 -28.91 4.01
N CYS A 226 2.33 -28.62 4.04
CA CYS A 226 1.42 -28.84 2.91
C CYS A 226 1.59 -27.80 1.79
N ALA A 227 0.99 -28.05 0.63
CA ALA A 227 0.89 -27.07 -0.45
C ALA A 227 -0.13 -25.97 -0.08
N LEU A 228 -0.04 -24.80 -0.71
CA LEU A 228 -0.97 -23.68 -0.44
C LEU A 228 -2.41 -24.00 -0.86
N ALA A 229 -2.60 -24.92 -1.80
CA ALA A 229 -3.91 -25.42 -2.21
C ALA A 229 -4.61 -26.22 -1.10
N ASP A 230 -3.85 -26.85 -0.20
CA ASP A 230 -4.40 -27.71 0.86
C ASP A 230 -4.74 -26.94 2.15
N VAL A 231 -4.33 -25.66 2.24
CA VAL A 231 -4.56 -24.83 3.43
C VAL A 231 -6.02 -24.38 3.48
N GLY A 232 -6.77 -24.76 4.52
CA GLY A 232 -8.15 -24.31 4.71
C GLY A 232 -8.28 -22.80 4.96
N GLU A 233 -9.43 -22.20 4.65
CA GLU A 233 -9.71 -20.77 4.89
C GLU A 233 -9.59 -20.37 6.37
N HIS A 234 -9.92 -21.27 7.29
CA HIS A 234 -9.78 -21.04 8.74
C HIS A 234 -8.36 -21.20 9.27
N ASP A 235 -7.46 -21.73 8.43
CA ASP A 235 -6.06 -21.97 8.75
C ASP A 235 -5.12 -20.99 8.04
N ARG A 236 -5.66 -19.90 7.48
CA ARG A 236 -4.88 -18.85 6.84
C ARG A 236 -5.32 -17.46 7.27
N ILE A 237 -4.38 -16.53 7.22
CA ILE A 237 -4.61 -15.09 7.26
C ILE A 237 -3.86 -14.51 6.06
N ASN A 238 -4.61 -14.04 5.07
CA ASN A 238 -4.06 -13.29 3.95
C ASN A 238 -3.77 -11.86 4.42
N GLU A 239 -2.62 -11.32 4.04
CA GLU A 239 -2.13 -9.99 4.40
C GLU A 239 -2.23 -9.68 5.90
N LEU A 240 -1.40 -10.34 6.73
CA LEU A 240 -1.33 -10.03 8.15
C LEU A 240 -0.58 -8.72 8.38
N ALA A 241 -1.34 -7.63 8.59
CA ALA A 241 -0.79 -6.36 9.05
C ALA A 241 -0.28 -6.45 10.50
N PHE A 242 0.91 -5.91 10.75
CA PHE A 242 1.47 -5.83 12.10
C PHE A 242 2.02 -4.45 12.45
N LEU A 243 2.07 -4.19 13.76
CA LEU A 243 2.63 -2.98 14.33
C LEU A 243 3.22 -3.32 15.70
N PHE A 244 4.51 -3.04 15.91
CA PHE A 244 5.14 -3.30 17.19
C PHE A 244 6.14 -2.20 17.61
N PRO A 245 6.32 -1.97 18.93
CA PRO A 245 7.16 -0.88 19.42
C PRO A 245 8.65 -1.15 19.22
N LEU A 246 9.36 -0.06 18.90
CA LEU A 246 10.80 0.07 18.86
C LEU A 246 11.25 1.05 19.95
N GLU A 247 11.94 0.53 20.97
CA GLU A 247 12.36 1.28 22.15
C GLU A 247 13.85 1.62 22.09
N GLN A 248 14.20 2.73 21.41
CA GLN A 248 15.59 3.21 21.29
C GLN A 248 16.58 2.17 20.71
N VAL A 249 16.12 1.39 19.73
CA VAL A 249 16.88 0.28 19.13
C VAL A 249 18.14 0.83 18.47
N SER A 250 19.30 0.39 18.92
CA SER A 250 20.58 0.74 18.31
C SER A 250 20.72 0.04 16.97
N ARG A 251 20.88 0.80 15.87
CA ARG A 251 21.13 0.22 14.54
C ARG A 251 22.45 -0.57 14.53
N HIS A 252 23.44 -0.14 15.30
CA HIS A 252 24.68 -0.90 15.49
C HIS A 252 24.42 -2.27 16.13
N ARG A 253 23.69 -2.35 17.26
CA ARG A 253 23.36 -3.66 17.87
C ARG A 253 22.58 -4.56 16.92
N LEU A 254 21.60 -4.00 16.21
CA LEU A 254 20.83 -4.76 15.22
C LEU A 254 21.74 -5.28 14.09
N SER A 255 22.62 -4.43 13.57
CA SER A 255 23.60 -4.82 12.54
C SER A 255 24.56 -5.91 13.03
N SER A 256 25.10 -5.77 14.25
CA SER A 256 25.98 -6.79 14.86
C SER A 256 25.26 -8.13 15.07
N LEU A 257 23.97 -8.10 15.44
CA LEU A 257 23.15 -9.31 15.58
C LEU A 257 23.04 -10.05 14.24
N LEU A 258 22.77 -9.33 13.14
CA LEU A 258 22.72 -9.91 11.80
C LEU A 258 24.06 -10.53 11.41
N THR A 259 25.17 -9.81 11.59
CA THR A 259 26.51 -10.32 11.27
C THR A 259 26.89 -11.55 12.10
N THR A 260 26.54 -11.57 13.38
CA THR A 260 26.80 -12.74 14.26
C THR A 260 26.01 -13.97 13.81
N ALA A 261 24.81 -13.76 13.24
CA ALA A 261 24.00 -14.80 12.63
C ALA A 261 24.47 -15.20 11.21
N GLY A 262 25.55 -14.62 10.69
CA GLY A 262 26.05 -14.87 9.34
C GLY A 262 25.23 -14.18 8.24
N LEU A 263 24.39 -13.20 8.59
CA LEU A 263 23.54 -12.46 7.67
C LEU A 263 24.17 -11.11 7.30
N ARG A 264 23.75 -10.55 6.16
CA ARG A 264 24.18 -9.23 5.71
C ARG A 264 23.83 -8.16 6.75
N PRO A 265 24.79 -7.29 7.16
CA PRO A 265 24.55 -6.21 8.10
C PRO A 265 23.59 -5.15 7.54
N LEU A 266 23.12 -4.25 8.41
CA LEU A 266 22.36 -3.09 7.95
C LEU A 266 23.23 -2.17 7.09
N PRO A 267 22.68 -1.53 6.04
CA PRO A 267 23.41 -0.56 5.21
C PRO A 267 24.02 0.58 6.02
N THR A 268 23.28 1.08 7.02
CA THR A 268 23.76 2.10 7.95
C THR A 268 23.58 1.61 9.39
N ALA A 269 24.69 1.47 10.10
CA ALA A 269 24.72 1.07 11.51
C ALA A 269 24.56 2.26 12.48
N GLU A 270 24.58 3.49 11.99
CA GLU A 270 24.52 4.70 12.81
C GLU A 270 23.09 5.11 13.17
N GLY A 271 22.89 5.48 14.45
CA GLY A 271 21.66 6.03 14.96
C GLY A 271 20.81 5.05 15.77
N ARG A 272 19.64 5.54 16.18
CA ARG A 272 18.66 4.80 16.98
C ARG A 272 17.29 4.87 16.33
N LEU A 273 16.57 3.76 16.39
CA LEU A 273 15.19 3.66 15.96
C LEU A 273 14.29 3.77 17.19
N GLN A 274 13.41 4.76 17.20
CA GLN A 274 12.39 4.93 18.22
C GLN A 274 11.03 5.09 17.54
N GLY A 275 10.02 4.38 18.04
CA GLY A 275 8.64 4.49 17.57
C GLY A 275 8.03 3.14 17.27
N LEU A 276 7.58 2.92 16.04
CA LEU A 276 6.85 1.70 15.66
C LEU A 276 7.45 1.08 14.40
N MET A 277 7.59 -0.25 14.42
CA MET A 277 7.80 -1.05 13.22
C MET A 277 6.44 -1.47 12.66
N LYS A 278 6.22 -1.20 11.37
CA LYS A 278 5.03 -1.64 10.64
C LYS A 278 5.41 -2.53 9.45
N GLY A 279 4.51 -3.42 9.06
CA GLY A 279 4.63 -4.22 7.84
C GLY A 279 3.39 -5.08 7.62
N PHE A 280 3.43 -5.85 6.54
CA PHE A 280 2.41 -6.79 6.12
C PHE A 280 3.12 -8.10 5.76
N VAL A 281 2.62 -9.22 6.26
CA VAL A 281 3.06 -10.55 5.83
C VAL A 281 2.01 -11.06 4.84
N ASP A 282 2.41 -11.42 3.62
CA ASP A 282 1.45 -11.74 2.56
C ASP A 282 0.52 -12.89 2.94
N LEU A 283 1.05 -13.92 3.57
CA LEU A 283 0.25 -15.02 4.08
C LEU A 283 0.88 -15.59 5.36
N VAL A 284 0.04 -15.81 6.36
CA VAL A 284 0.35 -16.66 7.51
C VAL A 284 -0.62 -17.82 7.50
N PHE A 285 -0.11 -19.04 7.53
CA PHE A 285 -0.97 -20.21 7.54
C PHE A 285 -0.54 -21.26 8.56
N ARG A 286 -1.46 -22.16 8.89
CA ARG A 286 -1.28 -23.26 9.83
C ARG A 286 -1.35 -24.59 9.10
N CYS A 287 -0.33 -25.42 9.28
CA CYS A 287 -0.29 -26.80 8.80
C CYS A 287 0.26 -27.70 9.92
N ASP A 288 -0.42 -28.81 10.21
CA ASP A 288 -0.03 -29.78 11.23
C ASP A 288 0.31 -29.16 12.61
N GLY A 289 -0.45 -28.12 12.99
CA GLY A 289 -0.26 -27.41 14.26
C GLY A 289 0.91 -26.42 14.29
N ARG A 290 1.64 -26.25 13.18
CA ARG A 290 2.71 -25.27 13.02
C ARG A 290 2.28 -24.10 12.15
N PHE A 291 2.80 -22.92 12.44
CA PHE A 291 2.52 -21.67 11.72
C PHE A 291 3.68 -21.32 10.81
N TYR A 292 3.37 -20.98 9.57
CA TYR A 292 4.31 -20.61 8.51
C TYR A 292 4.02 -19.22 7.99
N LEU A 293 5.07 -18.53 7.58
CA LEU A 293 5.02 -17.22 6.91
C LEU A 293 5.27 -17.43 5.42
N VAL A 294 4.64 -16.62 4.59
CA VAL A 294 4.90 -16.57 3.15
C VAL A 294 5.05 -15.11 2.74
N ASP A 295 6.05 -14.87 1.91
CA ASP A 295 6.23 -13.63 1.14
C ASP A 295 6.35 -14.02 -0.34
N TYR A 296 5.49 -13.45 -1.18
CA TYR A 296 5.47 -13.74 -2.61
C TYR A 296 6.44 -12.82 -3.36
N LYS A 297 7.19 -13.38 -4.31
CA LYS A 297 8.21 -12.67 -5.06
C LYS A 297 8.00 -12.83 -6.56
N SER A 298 7.92 -11.71 -7.27
CA SER A 298 7.72 -11.69 -8.73
C SER A 298 9.02 -11.48 -9.51
N ASN A 299 10.16 -11.49 -8.82
CA ASN A 299 11.49 -11.19 -9.37
C ASN A 299 11.88 -12.12 -10.52
N LEU A 300 12.52 -11.53 -11.54
CA LEU A 300 13.14 -12.29 -12.62
C LEU A 300 14.62 -12.50 -12.33
N LEU A 301 14.99 -13.69 -11.87
CA LEU A 301 16.39 -13.99 -11.51
C LEU A 301 17.26 -14.34 -12.72
N GLY A 302 16.65 -14.71 -13.84
CA GLY A 302 17.34 -15.05 -15.07
C GLY A 302 16.43 -15.68 -16.13
N PRO A 303 16.99 -16.05 -17.28
CA PRO A 303 16.25 -16.56 -18.43
C PRO A 303 15.77 -18.01 -18.28
N ASP A 304 16.37 -18.77 -17.35
CA ASP A 304 16.09 -20.19 -17.15
C ASP A 304 15.91 -20.56 -15.67
N LEU A 305 15.43 -21.78 -15.43
CA LEU A 305 15.13 -22.28 -14.08
C LEU A 305 16.37 -22.45 -13.20
N THR A 306 17.59 -22.50 -13.76
CA THR A 306 18.81 -22.69 -12.95
C THR A 306 19.08 -21.50 -12.03
N HIS A 307 18.62 -20.31 -12.43
CA HIS A 307 18.69 -19.08 -11.64
C HIS A 307 17.72 -19.09 -10.44
N TYR A 308 16.76 -20.01 -10.43
CA TYR A 308 15.79 -20.21 -9.34
C TYR A 308 16.09 -21.45 -8.50
N GLY A 309 17.30 -22.01 -8.66
CA GLY A 309 17.84 -23.01 -7.75
C GLY A 309 18.39 -22.39 -6.46
N PRO A 310 18.87 -23.22 -5.51
CA PRO A 310 19.30 -22.77 -4.19
C PRO A 310 20.32 -21.63 -4.19
N GLU A 311 21.30 -21.66 -5.11
CA GLU A 311 22.34 -20.63 -5.20
C GLU A 311 21.78 -19.28 -5.67
N GLY A 312 20.96 -19.27 -6.72
CA GLY A 312 20.36 -18.04 -7.25
C GLY A 312 19.34 -17.43 -6.28
N LEU A 313 18.55 -18.27 -5.60
CA LEU A 313 17.66 -17.81 -4.53
C LEU A 313 18.46 -17.22 -3.35
N ALA A 314 19.54 -17.87 -2.91
CA ALA A 314 20.38 -17.35 -1.83
C ALA A 314 21.00 -15.99 -2.17
N ALA A 315 21.53 -15.84 -3.39
CA ALA A 315 22.08 -14.57 -3.86
C ALA A 315 21.03 -13.45 -3.87
N CYS A 316 19.82 -13.73 -4.39
CA CYS A 316 18.73 -12.76 -4.38
C CYS A 316 18.29 -12.38 -2.96
N MET A 317 18.19 -13.35 -2.05
CA MET A 317 17.85 -13.09 -0.64
C MET A 317 18.87 -12.17 0.05
N ASP A 318 20.15 -12.31 -0.29
CA ASP A 318 21.24 -11.46 0.21
C ASP A 318 21.20 -10.05 -0.40
N ASP A 319 21.05 -9.94 -1.71
CA ASP A 319 21.10 -8.67 -2.43
C ASP A 319 19.95 -7.74 -2.02
N HIS A 320 18.74 -8.29 -1.93
CA HIS A 320 17.56 -7.54 -1.51
C HIS A 320 17.38 -7.47 0.01
N HIS A 321 18.31 -7.99 0.82
CA HIS A 321 18.24 -8.04 2.29
C HIS A 321 16.99 -8.75 2.87
N TYR A 322 16.35 -9.64 2.11
CA TYR A 322 15.15 -10.36 2.52
C TYR A 322 15.35 -11.21 3.78
N HIS A 323 16.59 -11.53 4.13
CA HIS A 323 16.93 -12.11 5.44
C HIS A 323 16.46 -11.25 6.62
N LEU A 324 16.67 -9.93 6.56
CA LEU A 324 16.18 -9.01 7.59
C LEU A 324 14.64 -8.92 7.58
N GLN A 325 14.03 -8.96 6.39
CA GLN A 325 12.58 -8.91 6.25
C GLN A 325 11.92 -10.09 6.96
N TYR A 326 12.35 -11.33 6.66
CA TYR A 326 11.75 -12.50 7.30
C TYR A 326 11.99 -12.53 8.81
N LEU A 327 13.11 -12.00 9.30
CA LEU A 327 13.36 -11.91 10.75
C LEU A 327 12.37 -10.96 11.42
N ILE A 328 12.11 -9.81 10.81
CA ILE A 328 11.10 -8.86 11.30
C ILE A 328 9.70 -9.50 11.28
N TYR A 329 9.36 -10.21 10.21
CA TYR A 329 8.05 -10.86 10.07
C TYR A 329 7.89 -12.02 11.05
N THR A 330 8.94 -12.81 11.24
CA THR A 330 8.99 -13.88 12.23
C THR A 330 8.81 -13.33 13.63
N LEU A 331 9.48 -12.22 13.98
CA LEU A 331 9.27 -11.57 15.28
C LEU A 331 7.84 -11.06 15.45
N ALA A 332 7.25 -10.46 14.41
CA ALA A 332 5.88 -9.97 14.44
C ALA A 332 4.89 -11.11 14.72
N VAL A 333 5.01 -12.23 14.00
CA VAL A 333 4.15 -13.41 14.19
C VAL A 333 4.45 -14.13 15.49
N HIS A 334 5.71 -14.22 15.92
CA HIS A 334 6.08 -14.73 17.24
C HIS A 334 5.35 -13.98 18.36
N ARG A 335 5.41 -12.64 18.36
CA ARG A 335 4.69 -11.80 19.33
C ARG A 335 3.18 -11.97 19.24
N TYR A 336 2.64 -12.06 18.03
CA TYR A 336 1.21 -12.27 17.80
C TYR A 336 0.73 -13.61 18.38
N LEU A 337 1.41 -14.72 18.06
CA LEU A 337 1.09 -16.04 18.55
C LEU A 337 1.26 -16.12 20.07
N GLN A 338 2.33 -15.56 20.64
CA GLN A 338 2.53 -15.49 22.09
C GLN A 338 1.37 -14.79 22.81
N ALA A 339 0.78 -13.76 22.20
CA ALA A 339 -0.34 -13.02 22.79
C ALA A 339 -1.70 -13.71 22.63
N ARG A 340 -1.84 -14.62 21.66
CA ARG A 340 -3.15 -15.18 21.24
C ARG A 340 -3.30 -16.66 21.51
N LEU A 341 -2.22 -17.42 21.50
CA LEU A 341 -2.23 -18.88 21.62
C LEU A 341 -1.74 -19.29 23.03
N PRO A 342 -2.64 -19.76 23.91
CA PRO A 342 -2.25 -20.28 25.21
C PRO A 342 -1.28 -21.45 25.07
N GLY A 343 -0.20 -21.45 25.86
CA GLY A 343 0.82 -22.50 25.78
C GLY A 343 1.73 -22.42 24.55
N TYR A 344 1.74 -21.29 23.84
CA TYR A 344 2.65 -21.08 22.72
C TYR A 344 4.12 -21.26 23.11
N SER A 345 4.85 -21.95 22.24
CA SER A 345 6.29 -22.18 22.27
C SER A 345 6.79 -22.10 20.84
N TYR A 346 7.86 -21.33 20.60
CA TYR A 346 8.41 -21.13 19.26
C TYR A 346 8.84 -22.46 18.64
N ALA A 347 9.63 -23.26 19.36
CA ALA A 347 10.10 -24.57 18.91
C ALA A 347 8.98 -25.55 18.51
N ALA A 348 7.82 -25.50 19.19
CA ALA A 348 6.71 -26.42 18.92
C ALA A 348 5.76 -25.91 17.82
N HIS A 349 5.56 -24.59 17.74
CA HIS A 349 4.48 -24.01 16.92
C HIS A 349 4.97 -23.21 15.72
N PHE A 350 6.22 -22.76 15.67
CA PHE A 350 6.72 -22.03 14.50
C PHE A 350 7.35 -22.99 13.50
N GLY A 351 6.82 -22.98 12.28
CA GLY A 351 7.16 -23.91 11.21
C GLY A 351 8.22 -23.39 10.23
N GLY A 352 8.31 -22.09 10.01
CA GLY A 352 9.28 -21.49 9.10
C GLY A 352 8.73 -20.29 8.32
N ALA A 353 9.58 -19.73 7.47
CA ALA A 353 9.28 -18.67 6.53
C ALA A 353 9.58 -19.13 5.10
N TYR A 354 8.64 -18.93 4.19
CA TYR A 354 8.80 -19.20 2.76
C TYR A 354 8.86 -17.90 1.97
N TYR A 355 9.81 -17.83 1.05
CA TYR A 355 9.89 -16.80 0.02
C TYR A 355 9.65 -17.49 -1.32
N LEU A 356 8.52 -17.17 -1.93
CA LEU A 356 7.96 -17.89 -3.07
C LEU A 356 8.17 -17.08 -4.36
N PHE A 357 9.17 -17.46 -5.13
CA PHE A 357 9.51 -16.84 -6.41
C PHE A 357 8.60 -17.40 -7.50
N LEU A 358 7.44 -16.75 -7.65
CA LEU A 358 6.27 -17.23 -8.39
C LEU A 358 6.60 -17.66 -9.82
N ARG A 359 7.52 -16.95 -10.49
CA ARG A 359 7.86 -17.17 -11.91
C ARG A 359 8.49 -18.54 -12.19
N ALA A 360 9.06 -19.19 -11.19
CA ALA A 360 9.70 -20.50 -11.34
C ALA A 360 8.98 -21.63 -10.62
N MET A 361 7.92 -21.34 -9.86
CA MET A 361 7.14 -22.34 -9.16
C MET A 361 6.18 -23.05 -10.13
N HIS A 362 6.38 -24.36 -10.30
CA HIS A 362 5.47 -25.23 -11.06
C HIS A 362 5.59 -26.69 -10.57
N PRO A 363 4.50 -27.48 -10.51
CA PRO A 363 4.54 -28.87 -10.03
C PRO A 363 5.44 -29.80 -10.86
N GLU A 364 5.65 -29.47 -12.14
CA GLU A 364 6.52 -30.25 -13.04
C GLU A 364 8.00 -29.85 -12.96
N HIS A 365 8.33 -28.77 -12.27
CA HIS A 365 9.72 -28.37 -12.05
C HIS A 365 10.37 -29.23 -10.95
N PRO A 366 11.71 -29.27 -10.89
CA PRO A 366 12.40 -29.92 -9.78
C PRO A 366 11.91 -29.40 -8.41
N ALA A 367 11.83 -30.31 -7.44
CA ALA A 367 11.36 -29.95 -6.10
C ALA A 367 12.21 -28.83 -5.48
N GLY A 368 11.54 -27.81 -4.93
CA GLY A 368 12.20 -26.65 -4.32
C GLY A 368 12.59 -25.54 -5.29
N THR A 369 12.42 -25.70 -6.60
CA THR A 369 12.65 -24.60 -7.57
C THR A 369 11.70 -23.43 -7.28
N GLY A 370 12.27 -22.24 -7.11
CA GLY A 370 11.52 -21.03 -6.76
C GLY A 370 11.01 -20.97 -5.31
N VAL A 371 11.38 -21.93 -4.45
CA VAL A 371 10.95 -21.95 -3.04
C VAL A 371 12.17 -21.81 -2.14
N TYR A 372 12.33 -20.63 -1.54
CA TYR A 372 13.30 -20.42 -0.46
C TYR A 372 12.62 -20.67 0.89
N HIS A 373 13.21 -21.51 1.73
CA HIS A 373 12.67 -21.84 3.05
C HIS A 373 13.71 -21.56 4.14
N ALA A 374 13.32 -20.80 5.17
CA ALA A 374 14.13 -20.52 6.34
C ALA A 374 13.37 -20.87 7.63
N HIS A 375 14.09 -21.42 8.60
CA HIS A 375 13.64 -21.57 9.99
C HIS A 375 14.60 -20.80 10.89
N PRO A 376 14.30 -19.53 11.22
CA PRO A 376 15.18 -18.72 12.05
C PRO A 376 15.35 -19.35 13.44
N ASP A 377 16.59 -19.34 13.95
CA ASP A 377 16.87 -19.85 15.29
C ASP A 377 16.06 -19.09 16.36
N GLU A 378 15.51 -19.81 17.34
CA GLU A 378 14.72 -19.21 18.42
C GLU A 378 15.56 -18.18 19.20
N GLY A 379 16.82 -18.49 19.48
CA GLY A 379 17.74 -17.59 20.17
C GLY A 379 17.95 -16.29 19.40
N LEU A 380 18.06 -16.35 18.08
CA LEU A 380 18.14 -15.15 17.22
C LEU A 380 16.87 -14.31 17.31
N ILE A 381 15.68 -14.93 17.27
CA ILE A 381 14.41 -14.21 17.38
C ILE A 381 14.23 -13.59 18.77
N MET A 382 14.62 -14.30 19.85
CA MET A 382 14.59 -13.76 21.20
C MET A 382 15.57 -12.59 21.37
N ALA A 383 16.77 -12.69 20.79
CA ALA A 383 17.76 -11.62 20.82
C ALA A 383 17.28 -10.39 20.03
N LEU A 384 16.62 -10.60 18.88
CA LEU A 384 15.96 -9.53 18.12
C LEU A 384 14.81 -8.90 18.93
N ASP A 385 13.97 -9.69 19.59
CA ASP A 385 12.89 -9.20 20.46
C ASP A 385 13.43 -8.30 21.57
N SER A 386 14.49 -8.76 22.25
CA SER A 386 15.19 -8.00 23.29
C SER A 386 15.79 -6.70 22.75
N CYS A 387 16.39 -6.76 21.55
CA CYS A 387 16.93 -5.58 20.86
C CYS A 387 15.83 -4.55 20.60
N CYS A 388 14.66 -4.98 20.13
CA CYS A 388 13.51 -4.11 19.86
C CYS A 388 12.90 -3.47 21.12
N ARG A 389 12.94 -4.16 22.26
CA ARG A 389 12.49 -3.65 23.58
C ARG A 389 13.52 -2.79 24.30
N GLY A 390 14.66 -2.48 23.68
CA GLY A 390 15.71 -1.66 24.31
C GLY A 390 16.37 -2.31 25.53
N ARG A 391 16.15 -3.61 25.77
CA ARG A 391 16.75 -4.33 26.88
C ARG A 391 18.20 -4.67 26.53
N GLU A 392 19.14 -4.27 27.38
CA GLU A 392 20.52 -4.75 27.27
C GLU A 392 20.50 -6.25 27.54
N ALA A 393 21.19 -7.03 26.70
CA ALA A 393 21.44 -8.43 27.02
C ALA A 393 22.41 -8.39 28.22
N GLN A 394 21.94 -8.87 29.38
CA GLN A 394 22.76 -9.01 30.57
C GLN A 394 23.82 -10.08 30.37
#